data_AF-A0A946V904-F1
#
_entry.id   AF-A0A946V904-F1
#
_cell.length_a   1.000
_cell.length_b   1.000
_cell.length_c   1.000
_cell.angle_alpha   90.00
_cell.angle_beta   90.00
_cell.angle_gamma   90.00
#
_symmetry.space_group_name_H-M   'P 1'
#
loop_
_entity.id
_entity.type
_entity.pdbx_description
1 polymer ?
#
loop_
_entity_poly.entity_id
_entity_poly.type
_entity_poly.pdbx_seq_one_letter_code
_entity_poly.pdbx_strand_id
1 'polypeptide(L)'
;VWLKFEPAEDENAENLEFVNEIVGGVVPKEYIPAVEKGISGQMQNGILAGYPLLGLKATLYDGSFHDVDSSEMAFKIAASMATKKLAQEGGAALLEPLMKIEVVTPEENMGDVVGDLNRRRGLIQGMEDSVAGKVVNAEVPLAEMFGYATDLRSATQGRATFTMEFLRYAEAPSNVAEEVIAKTGSS
;
A
#
# COMPACT_ATOMS: atom_id res chain seq x y z
N VAL A 1 -13.64 23.77 -0.09
CA VAL A 1 -13.88 22.78 -1.16
C VAL A 1 -14.55 21.56 -0.56
N TRP A 2 -15.44 20.94 -1.32
CA TRP A 2 -16.08 19.69 -0.97
C TRP A 2 -15.56 18.60 -1.90
N LEU A 3 -15.05 17.54 -1.27
CA LEU A 3 -14.40 16.42 -1.94
C LEU A 3 -15.18 15.16 -1.59
N LYS A 4 -15.39 14.31 -2.59
CA LYS A 4 -15.84 12.93 -2.40
C LYS A 4 -14.63 12.04 -2.61
N PHE A 5 -14.34 11.21 -1.62
CA PHE A 5 -13.22 10.26 -1.66
C PHE A 5 -13.75 8.85 -1.78
N GLU A 6 -13.16 8.08 -2.67
CA GLU A 6 -13.46 6.68 -2.94
C GLU A 6 -12.13 5.95 -3.16
N PRO A 7 -12.05 4.63 -2.94
CA PRO A 7 -10.96 3.83 -3.48
C PRO A 7 -10.84 4.07 -4.99
N ALA A 8 -9.61 4.05 -5.51
CA ALA A 8 -9.38 4.09 -6.95
C ALA A 8 -10.13 2.96 -7.66
N GLU A 9 -10.48 3.17 -8.93
CA GLU A 9 -11.18 2.15 -9.71
C GLU A 9 -10.29 0.92 -9.98
N ASP A 10 -8.98 1.14 -10.13
CA ASP A 10 -7.97 0.08 -10.17
C ASP A 10 -7.45 -0.20 -8.75
N GLU A 11 -7.63 -1.44 -8.29
CA GLU A 11 -7.13 -1.92 -6.99
C GLU A 11 -5.60 -1.85 -6.86
N ASN A 12 -4.88 -1.74 -7.98
CA ASN A 12 -3.43 -1.58 -8.02
C ASN A 12 -2.99 -0.14 -8.29
N ALA A 13 -3.92 0.82 -8.34
CA ALA A 13 -3.56 2.22 -8.51
C ALA A 13 -2.71 2.70 -7.33
N GLU A 14 -1.52 3.24 -7.61
CA GLU A 14 -0.66 3.84 -6.59
C GLU A 14 -0.89 5.35 -6.46
N ASN A 15 -1.51 5.96 -7.46
CA ASN A 15 -1.61 7.42 -7.61
C ASN A 15 -3.01 7.94 -7.32
N LEU A 16 -3.13 9.27 -7.29
CA LEU A 16 -4.40 9.98 -7.19
C LEU A 16 -5.15 9.94 -8.52
N GLU A 17 -6.38 9.45 -8.51
CA GLU A 17 -7.35 9.67 -9.58
C GLU A 17 -8.17 10.92 -9.27
N PHE A 18 -7.78 12.07 -9.82
CA PHE A 18 -8.48 13.33 -9.59
C PHE A 18 -9.57 13.58 -10.63
N VAL A 19 -10.81 13.77 -10.17
CA VAL A 19 -11.97 14.07 -11.01
C VAL A 19 -12.50 15.45 -10.66
N ASN A 20 -12.66 16.30 -11.67
CA ASN A 20 -13.25 17.63 -11.52
C ASN A 20 -14.70 17.64 -12.04
N GLU A 21 -15.65 17.76 -11.12
CA GLU A 21 -17.09 17.87 -11.41
C GLU A 21 -17.66 19.26 -11.06
N ILE A 22 -16.80 20.28 -10.88
CA ILE A 22 -17.24 21.63 -10.56
C ILE A 22 -18.12 22.20 -11.69
N VAL A 23 -19.35 22.57 -11.32
CA VAL A 23 -20.31 23.25 -12.20
C VAL A 23 -20.35 24.74 -11.87
N GLY A 24 -20.52 25.60 -12.88
CA GLY A 24 -20.80 27.02 -12.68
C GLY A 24 -19.63 27.89 -12.19
N GLY A 25 -18.43 27.33 -12.04
CA GLY A 25 -17.22 28.10 -11.71
C GLY A 25 -17.13 28.55 -10.25
N VAL A 26 -17.86 27.91 -9.33
CA VAL A 26 -17.81 28.19 -7.88
C VAL A 26 -16.39 28.05 -7.29
N VAL A 27 -15.55 27.26 -7.94
CA VAL A 27 -14.09 27.27 -7.78
C VAL A 27 -13.48 27.68 -9.12
N PRO A 28 -12.73 28.79 -9.18
CA PRO A 28 -12.02 29.20 -10.37
C PRO A 28 -11.03 28.11 -10.85
N LYS A 29 -10.94 27.91 -12.16
CA LYS A 29 -10.21 26.79 -12.78
C LYS A 29 -8.72 26.81 -12.46
N GLU A 30 -8.16 27.99 -12.24
CA GLU A 30 -6.77 28.22 -11.86
C GLU A 30 -6.42 27.62 -10.49
N TYR A 31 -7.39 27.43 -9.60
CA TYR A 31 -7.16 26.87 -8.26
C TYR A 31 -7.37 25.35 -8.19
N ILE A 32 -7.95 24.74 -9.22
CA ILE A 32 -8.20 23.30 -9.26
C ILE A 32 -6.88 22.50 -9.17
N PRO A 33 -5.80 22.85 -9.89
CA PRO A 33 -4.50 22.18 -9.72
C PRO A 33 -3.93 22.31 -8.30
N ALA A 34 -4.30 23.35 -7.55
CA ALA A 34 -3.86 23.53 -6.17
C ALA A 34 -4.55 22.54 -5.22
N VAL A 35 -5.83 22.28 -5.46
CA VAL A 35 -6.61 21.26 -4.74
C VAL A 35 -5.98 19.89 -4.97
N GLU A 36 -5.75 19.52 -6.24
CA GLU A 36 -5.12 18.25 -6.61
C GLU A 36 -3.75 18.08 -5.94
N LYS A 37 -2.88 19.10 -6.02
CA LYS A 37 -1.58 19.11 -5.32
C LYS A 37 -1.70 18.99 -3.81
N GLY A 38 -2.76 19.56 -3.21
CA GLY A 38 -3.02 19.47 -1.78
C GLY A 38 -3.38 18.05 -1.36
N ILE A 39 -4.17 17.34 -2.16
CA ILE A 39 -4.55 15.94 -1.94
C ILE A 39 -3.32 15.06 -2.15
N SER A 40 -2.69 15.13 -3.33
CA SER A 40 -1.51 14.31 -3.66
C SER A 40 -0.37 14.51 -2.67
N GLY A 41 -0.09 15.76 -2.26
CA GLY A 41 0.92 16.03 -1.24
C GLY A 41 0.56 15.42 0.13
N GLN A 42 -0.71 15.43 0.51
CA GLN A 42 -1.13 14.77 1.75
C GLN A 42 -1.14 13.25 1.65
N MET A 43 -1.44 12.69 0.47
CA MET A 43 -1.32 11.26 0.21
C MET A 43 0.13 10.80 0.45
N GLN A 44 1.13 11.55 -0.04
CA GLN A 44 2.54 11.22 0.18
C GLN A 44 2.95 11.28 1.66
N ASN A 45 2.43 12.26 2.42
CA ASN A 45 2.67 12.35 3.87
C ASN A 45 2.00 11.23 4.66
N GLY A 46 1.01 10.58 4.05
CA GLY A 46 0.18 9.59 4.71
C GLY A 46 -0.93 10.18 5.55
N ILE A 47 -1.93 9.33 5.79
CA ILE A 47 -3.05 9.61 6.71
C ILE A 47 -3.03 8.66 7.91
N LEU A 48 -2.38 7.49 7.78
CA LEU A 48 -2.21 6.49 8.81
C LEU A 48 -0.72 6.21 9.00
N ALA A 49 -0.24 6.29 10.24
CA ALA A 49 1.12 5.93 10.65
C ALA A 49 2.26 6.52 9.77
N GLY A 50 2.01 7.64 9.08
CA GLY A 50 2.97 8.33 8.21
C GLY A 50 3.32 7.61 6.90
N TYR A 51 2.58 6.57 6.51
CA TYR A 51 2.82 5.86 5.24
C TYR A 51 2.00 6.46 4.10
N PRO A 52 2.55 6.53 2.88
CA PRO A 52 1.84 7.04 1.72
C PRO A 52 0.50 6.34 1.51
N LEU A 53 -0.53 7.13 1.23
CA LEU A 53 -1.84 6.63 0.83
C LEU A 53 -1.80 6.26 -0.66
N LEU A 54 -2.17 5.03 -0.99
CA LEU A 54 -2.25 4.49 -2.35
C LEU A 54 -3.71 4.44 -2.81
N GLY A 55 -3.94 4.49 -4.11
CA GLY A 55 -5.22 4.15 -4.73
C GLY A 55 -6.40 4.99 -4.25
N LEU A 56 -6.32 6.31 -4.39
CA LEU A 56 -7.39 7.22 -3.99
C LEU A 56 -8.01 7.89 -5.21
N LYS A 57 -9.33 7.80 -5.33
CA LYS A 57 -10.13 8.63 -6.22
C LYS A 57 -10.69 9.82 -5.46
N ALA A 58 -10.39 11.03 -5.91
CA ALA A 58 -10.89 12.25 -5.31
C ALA A 58 -11.69 13.06 -6.34
N THR A 59 -12.98 13.22 -6.06
CA THR A 59 -13.89 13.99 -6.90
C THR A 59 -14.18 15.35 -6.25
N LEU A 60 -13.75 16.42 -6.90
CA LEU A 60 -14.08 17.80 -6.53
C LEU A 60 -15.41 18.17 -7.17
N TYR A 61 -16.48 18.22 -6.36
CA TYR A 61 -17.84 18.46 -6.85
C TYR A 61 -18.44 19.80 -6.41
N ASP A 62 -17.91 20.42 -5.36
CA ASP A 62 -18.39 21.74 -4.91
C ASP A 62 -17.29 22.56 -4.19
N GLY A 63 -17.52 23.85 -4.02
CA GLY A 63 -16.57 24.77 -3.42
C GLY A 63 -17.12 26.17 -3.20
N SER A 64 -16.35 26.97 -2.50
CA SER A 64 -16.64 28.38 -2.27
C SER A 64 -15.38 29.17 -2.50
N PHE A 65 -15.53 30.33 -3.14
CA PHE A 65 -14.45 31.25 -3.45
C PHE A 65 -14.81 32.65 -2.95
N HIS A 66 -13.79 33.39 -2.51
CA HIS A 66 -13.88 34.77 -2.07
C HIS A 66 -12.68 35.55 -2.61
N ASP A 67 -12.92 36.65 -3.32
CA ASP A 67 -11.90 37.37 -4.10
C ASP A 67 -10.66 37.82 -3.31
N VAL A 68 -10.82 38.07 -2.00
CA VAL A 68 -9.74 38.61 -1.16
C VAL A 68 -9.02 37.53 -0.35
N ASP A 69 -9.75 36.53 0.12
CA ASP A 69 -9.22 35.53 1.07
C ASP A 69 -8.80 34.22 0.38
N SER A 70 -9.24 34.03 -0.86
CA SER A 70 -8.94 32.82 -1.62
C SER A 70 -7.60 32.94 -2.34
N SER A 71 -6.72 31.99 -2.07
CA SER A 71 -5.42 31.87 -2.72
C SER A 71 -5.15 30.42 -3.07
N GLU A 72 -4.21 30.19 -4.00
CA GLU A 72 -3.73 28.84 -4.36
C GLU A 72 -3.33 28.05 -3.10
N MET A 73 -2.63 28.72 -2.18
CA MET A 73 -2.19 28.10 -0.92
C MET A 73 -3.37 27.74 -0.02
N ALA A 74 -4.41 28.58 0.07
CA ALA A 74 -5.59 28.30 0.87
C ALA A 74 -6.34 27.05 0.36
N PHE A 75 -6.52 26.92 -0.96
CA PHE A 75 -7.14 25.74 -1.57
C PHE A 75 -6.31 24.48 -1.35
N LYS A 76 -4.98 24.59 -1.50
CA LYS A 76 -4.06 23.48 -1.24
C LYS A 76 -4.17 23.00 0.22
N ILE A 77 -4.13 23.91 1.19
CA ILE A 77 -4.25 23.58 2.62
C ILE A 77 -5.62 22.94 2.90
N ALA A 78 -6.71 23.53 2.38
CA ALA A 78 -8.06 23.00 2.58
C ALA A 78 -8.19 21.56 2.06
N ALA A 79 -7.61 21.28 0.88
CA ALA A 79 -7.62 19.95 0.29
C ALA A 79 -6.76 18.94 1.09
N SER A 80 -5.58 19.37 1.57
CA SER A 80 -4.76 18.54 2.47
C SER A 80 -5.49 18.24 3.79
N MET A 81 -6.18 19.22 4.38
CA MET A 81 -6.96 19.01 5.60
C MET A 81 -8.13 18.05 5.38
N ALA A 82 -8.83 18.17 4.25
CA ALA A 82 -9.90 17.23 3.90
C ALA A 82 -9.36 15.80 3.74
N THR A 83 -8.20 15.65 3.09
CA THR A 83 -7.54 14.33 2.93
C THR A 83 -7.14 13.74 4.27
N LYS A 84 -6.65 14.55 5.24
CA LYS A 84 -6.32 14.08 6.60
C LYS A 84 -7.52 13.48 7.34
N LYS A 85 -8.74 13.95 7.08
CA LYS A 85 -9.95 13.43 7.74
C LYS A 85 -10.28 12.00 7.33
N LEU A 86 -9.75 11.51 6.19
CA LEU A 86 -9.92 10.12 5.77
C LEU A 86 -9.38 9.11 6.80
N ALA A 87 -8.42 9.50 7.64
CA ALA A 87 -7.93 8.64 8.70
C ALA A 87 -9.04 8.23 9.70
N GLN A 88 -10.04 9.08 9.90
CA GLN A 88 -11.13 8.86 10.85
C GLN A 88 -12.42 8.42 10.16
N GLU A 89 -12.71 8.99 8.99
CA GLU A 89 -14.00 8.83 8.30
C GLU A 89 -13.93 7.84 7.12
N GLY A 90 -12.73 7.56 6.61
CA GLY A 90 -12.53 6.85 5.34
C GLY A 90 -12.26 5.34 5.45
N GLY A 91 -12.08 4.80 6.67
CA GLY A 91 -11.82 3.37 6.86
C GLY A 91 -10.53 2.88 6.21
N ALA A 92 -9.48 3.72 6.22
CA ALA A 92 -8.20 3.36 5.61
C ALA A 92 -7.58 2.13 6.29
N ALA A 93 -7.01 1.24 5.48
CA ALA A 93 -6.33 0.04 5.93
C ALA A 93 -4.81 0.18 5.73
N LEU A 94 -4.03 -0.40 6.63
CA LEU A 94 -2.58 -0.49 6.44
C LEU A 94 -2.30 -1.59 5.41
N LEU A 95 -1.55 -1.26 4.36
CA LEU A 95 -1.15 -2.22 3.34
C LEU A 95 0.30 -2.64 3.55
N GLU A 96 0.57 -3.94 3.39
CA GLU A 96 1.91 -4.50 3.36
C GLU A 96 2.28 -5.01 1.96
N PRO A 97 3.55 -4.87 1.53
CA PRO A 97 4.01 -5.41 0.26
C PRO A 97 4.12 -6.93 0.33
N LEU A 98 3.39 -7.60 -0.55
CA LEU A 98 3.39 -9.04 -0.71
C LEU A 98 4.36 -9.42 -1.83
N MET A 99 5.25 -10.37 -1.55
CA MET A 99 6.27 -10.84 -2.47
C MET A 99 5.85 -12.18 -3.05
N LYS A 100 6.01 -12.35 -4.36
CA LYS A 100 5.94 -13.66 -4.99
C LYS A 100 7.30 -14.33 -4.86
N ILE A 101 7.32 -15.49 -4.22
CA ILE A 101 8.50 -16.27 -3.92
C ILE A 101 8.47 -17.57 -4.72
N GLU A 102 9.59 -17.91 -5.33
CA GLU A 102 9.85 -19.22 -5.91
C GLU A 102 11.05 -19.83 -5.21
N VAL A 103 10.90 -21.02 -4.64
CA VAL A 103 11.97 -21.76 -3.97
C VAL A 103 12.24 -23.06 -4.71
N VAL A 104 13.47 -23.27 -5.13
CA VAL A 104 13.91 -24.54 -5.73
C VAL A 104 14.70 -25.30 -4.66
N THR A 105 14.26 -26.52 -4.33
CA THR A 105 14.82 -27.32 -3.23
C THR A 105 14.80 -28.82 -3.53
N PRO A 106 15.74 -29.62 -3.00
CA PRO A 106 15.60 -31.07 -3.02
C PRO A 106 14.31 -31.55 -2.34
N GLU A 107 13.72 -32.64 -2.83
CA GLU A 107 12.48 -33.21 -2.29
C GLU A 107 12.57 -33.55 -0.80
N GLU A 108 13.73 -34.02 -0.34
CA GLU A 108 13.98 -34.34 1.06
C GLU A 108 13.93 -33.11 2.01
N ASN A 109 14.14 -31.89 1.48
CA ASN A 109 14.07 -30.65 2.26
C ASN A 109 12.74 -29.90 2.05
N MET A 110 11.84 -30.40 1.20
CA MET A 110 10.59 -29.72 0.85
C MET A 110 9.74 -29.43 2.09
N GLY A 111 9.66 -30.38 3.02
CA GLY A 111 8.89 -30.21 4.27
C GLY A 111 9.40 -29.05 5.13
N ASP A 112 10.72 -28.91 5.26
CA ASP A 112 11.34 -27.83 6.03
C ASP A 112 11.10 -26.47 5.38
N VAL A 113 11.23 -26.38 4.05
CA VAL A 113 10.96 -25.15 3.28
C VAL A 113 9.52 -24.71 3.42
N VAL A 114 8.57 -25.62 3.23
CA VAL A 114 7.14 -25.33 3.37
C VAL A 114 6.80 -24.95 4.82
N GLY A 115 7.41 -25.63 5.79
CA GLY A 115 7.27 -25.27 7.20
C GLY A 115 7.74 -23.86 7.51
N ASP A 116 8.90 -23.44 6.98
CA ASP A 116 9.42 -22.09 7.19
C ASP A 116 8.56 -21.01 6.55
N LEU A 117 8.13 -21.22 5.29
CA LEU A 117 7.23 -20.29 4.59
C LEU A 117 5.91 -20.09 5.35
N ASN A 118 5.31 -21.16 5.88
CA ASN A 118 4.09 -21.04 6.69
C ASN A 118 4.31 -20.24 7.99
N ARG A 119 5.47 -20.42 8.66
CA ARG A 119 5.80 -19.62 9.85
C ARG A 119 5.93 -18.13 9.54
N ARG A 120 6.31 -17.80 8.31
CA ARG A 120 6.44 -16.43 7.76
C ARG A 120 5.16 -15.88 7.18
N ARG A 121 3.99 -16.42 7.55
CA ARG A 121 2.67 -16.07 6.98
C ARG A 121 2.59 -16.24 5.46
N GLY A 122 3.41 -17.13 4.91
CA GLY A 122 3.41 -17.43 3.49
C GLY A 122 2.20 -18.24 3.07
N LEU A 123 1.57 -17.85 1.96
CA LEU A 123 0.51 -18.60 1.31
C LEU A 123 1.09 -19.41 0.16
N ILE A 124 1.10 -20.74 0.30
CA ILE A 124 1.59 -21.64 -0.75
C ILE A 124 0.59 -21.65 -1.91
N GLN A 125 1.07 -21.29 -3.11
CA GLN A 125 0.29 -21.28 -4.34
C GLN A 125 0.32 -22.62 -5.05
N GLY A 126 1.44 -23.34 -4.95
CA GLY A 126 1.61 -24.63 -5.59
C GLY A 126 3.00 -25.21 -5.44
N MET A 127 3.14 -26.46 -5.87
CA MET A 127 4.40 -27.19 -5.91
C MET A 127 4.54 -27.89 -7.25
N GLU A 128 5.71 -27.79 -7.87
CA GLU A 128 5.99 -28.35 -9.19
C GLU A 128 7.28 -29.17 -9.19
N ASP A 129 7.36 -30.14 -10.09
CA ASP A 129 8.57 -30.92 -10.34
C ASP A 129 9.45 -30.23 -11.39
N SER A 130 10.74 -30.12 -11.09
CA SER A 130 11.75 -29.65 -12.04
C SER A 130 12.95 -30.59 -12.07
N VAL A 131 13.77 -30.47 -13.12
CA VAL A 131 15.03 -31.22 -13.24
C VAL A 131 16.00 -30.88 -12.10
N ALA A 132 15.88 -29.69 -11.51
CA ALA A 132 16.73 -29.22 -10.41
C ALA A 132 16.20 -29.57 -9.01
N GLY A 133 14.98 -30.14 -8.89
CA GLY A 133 14.32 -30.45 -7.63
C GLY A 133 12.84 -30.03 -7.62
N LYS A 134 12.26 -29.89 -6.43
CA LYS A 134 10.91 -29.37 -6.23
C LYS A 134 10.94 -27.85 -6.28
N VAL A 135 9.96 -27.27 -6.96
CA VAL A 135 9.72 -25.82 -6.98
C VAL A 135 8.51 -25.54 -6.10
N VAL A 136 8.65 -24.64 -5.13
CA VAL A 136 7.58 -24.19 -4.23
C VAL A 136 7.28 -22.74 -4.52
N ASN A 137 6.06 -22.46 -4.96
CA ASN A 137 5.57 -21.12 -5.23
C ASN A 137 4.74 -20.63 -4.04
N ALA A 138 5.03 -19.42 -3.55
CA ALA A 138 4.33 -18.84 -2.42
C ALA A 138 4.21 -17.32 -2.52
N GLU A 139 3.22 -16.76 -1.83
CA GLU A 139 3.10 -15.32 -1.57
C GLU A 139 3.48 -15.06 -0.11
N VAL A 140 4.45 -14.19 0.15
CA VAL A 140 4.95 -13.93 1.52
C VAL A 140 5.11 -12.44 1.75
N PRO A 141 4.65 -11.89 2.88
CA PRO A 141 4.87 -10.49 3.21
C PRO A 141 6.37 -10.16 3.32
N LEU A 142 6.81 -9.06 2.71
CA LEU A 142 8.24 -8.69 2.68
C LEU A 142 8.85 -8.57 4.09
N ALA A 143 8.06 -8.09 5.06
CA ALA A 143 8.47 -7.96 6.45
C ALA A 143 8.90 -9.29 7.09
N GLU A 144 8.39 -10.41 6.58
CA GLU A 144 8.69 -11.76 7.07
C GLU A 144 9.88 -12.38 6.34
N MET A 145 10.40 -11.74 5.29
CA MET A 145 11.48 -12.28 4.44
C MET A 145 12.89 -11.88 4.90
N PHE A 146 13.01 -11.00 5.89
CA PHE A 146 14.31 -10.64 6.46
C PHE A 146 14.99 -11.89 7.05
N GLY A 147 16.25 -12.11 6.65
CA GLY A 147 17.03 -13.28 7.08
C GLY A 147 16.74 -14.58 6.33
N TYR A 148 15.73 -14.62 5.44
CA TYR A 148 15.28 -15.86 4.80
C TYR A 148 16.39 -16.60 4.05
N ALA A 149 17.32 -15.90 3.39
CA ALA A 149 18.45 -16.53 2.71
C ALA A 149 19.32 -17.39 3.63
N THR A 150 19.55 -16.93 4.87
CA THR A 150 20.35 -17.64 5.88
C THR A 150 19.60 -18.84 6.44
N ASP A 151 18.31 -18.66 6.72
CA ASP A 151 17.46 -19.69 7.29
C ASP A 151 17.22 -20.83 6.28
N LEU A 152 16.94 -20.48 5.02
CA LEU A 152 16.80 -21.43 3.92
C LEU A 152 18.09 -22.23 3.69
N ARG A 153 19.25 -21.56 3.71
CA ARG A 153 20.56 -22.22 3.58
C ARG A 153 20.77 -23.22 4.71
N SER A 154 20.43 -22.86 5.94
CA SER A 154 20.59 -23.72 7.12
C SER A 154 19.66 -24.94 7.04
N ALA A 155 18.38 -24.74 6.71
CA ALA A 155 17.39 -25.81 6.57
C ALA A 155 17.72 -26.82 5.45
N THR A 156 18.34 -26.35 4.36
CA THR A 156 18.59 -27.17 3.16
C THR A 156 20.04 -27.60 2.99
N GLN A 157 20.89 -27.32 3.98
CA GLN A 157 22.35 -27.50 3.90
C GLN A 157 22.96 -26.76 2.69
N GLY A 158 22.35 -25.63 2.31
CA GLY A 158 22.74 -24.77 1.20
C GLY A 158 22.41 -25.30 -0.19
N ARG A 159 21.47 -26.23 -0.29
CA ARG A 159 21.07 -26.85 -1.57
C ARG A 159 19.83 -26.25 -2.20
N ALA A 160 19.11 -25.39 -1.47
CA ALA A 160 18.00 -24.64 -2.03
C ALA A 160 18.40 -23.22 -2.45
N THR A 161 17.70 -22.71 -3.44
CA THR A 161 17.77 -21.32 -3.88
C THR A 161 16.38 -20.72 -3.92
N PHE A 162 16.28 -19.40 -3.78
CA PHE A 162 14.99 -18.72 -3.94
C PHE A 162 15.15 -17.45 -4.77
N THR A 163 14.06 -17.05 -5.40
CA THR A 163 13.89 -15.74 -6.02
C THR A 163 12.67 -15.07 -5.42
N MET A 164 12.65 -13.75 -5.43
CA MET A 164 11.49 -12.97 -4.99
C MET A 164 11.30 -11.74 -5.86
N GLU A 165 10.05 -11.45 -6.18
CA GLU A 165 9.62 -10.24 -6.89
C GLU A 165 8.42 -9.62 -6.19
N PHE A 166 8.29 -8.29 -6.27
CA PHE A 166 7.10 -7.62 -5.77
C PHE A 166 5.88 -8.12 -6.55
N LEU A 167 4.83 -8.50 -5.83
CA LEU A 167 3.57 -8.94 -6.44
C LEU A 167 2.53 -7.82 -6.40
N ARG A 168 2.16 -7.39 -5.20
CA ARG A 168 1.13 -6.39 -4.94
C ARG A 168 1.17 -5.93 -3.49
N TYR A 169 0.41 -4.88 -3.18
CA TYR A 169 0.05 -4.55 -1.81
C TYR A 169 -1.16 -5.39 -1.37
N ALA A 170 -1.18 -5.79 -0.09
CA ALA A 170 -2.28 -6.50 0.52
C ALA A 170 -2.57 -5.90 1.91
N GLU A 171 -3.81 -6.01 2.37
CA GLU A 171 -4.18 -5.56 3.72
C GLU A 171 -3.39 -6.32 4.79
N ALA A 172 -2.70 -5.57 5.65
CA ALA A 172 -1.96 -6.13 6.77
C ALA A 172 -2.94 -6.66 7.82
N PRO A 173 -2.70 -7.83 8.43
CA PRO A 173 -3.52 -8.34 9.51
C PRO A 173 -3.63 -7.35 10.68
N SER A 174 -4.77 -7.35 11.37
CA SER A 174 -5.07 -6.36 12.42
C SER A 174 -4.00 -6.26 13.51
N ASN A 175 -3.40 -7.39 13.90
CA ASN A 175 -2.32 -7.40 14.90
C ASN A 175 -1.06 -6.65 14.44
N VAL A 176 -0.71 -6.75 13.15
CA VAL A 176 0.43 -6.03 12.56
C VAL A 176 0.08 -4.56 12.39
N ALA A 177 -1.13 -4.26 11.91
CA ALA A 177 -1.60 -2.90 11.70
C ALA A 177 -1.63 -2.09 13.01
N GLU A 178 -2.19 -2.67 14.08
CA GLU A 178 -2.25 -2.05 15.40
C GLU A 178 -0.85 -1.75 15.96
N GLU A 179 0.09 -2.69 15.83
CA GLU A 179 1.47 -2.50 16.32
C GLU A 179 2.18 -1.35 15.60
N VAL A 180 2.02 -1.26 14.28
CA VAL A 180 2.63 -0.19 13.46
C VAL A 180 2.00 1.16 13.79
N ILE A 181 0.67 1.22 13.91
CA ILE A 181 -0.05 2.46 14.25
C ILE A 181 0.35 2.94 15.65
N ALA A 182 0.46 2.04 16.62
CA ALA A 182 0.85 2.38 17.99
C ALA A 182 2.29 2.92 18.07
N LYS A 183 3.23 2.34 17.32
CA LYS A 183 4.63 2.81 17.29
C LYS A 183 4.76 4.22 16.74
N THR A 184 4.00 4.56 15.69
CA THR A 184 4.11 5.88 15.05
C THR A 184 3.27 6.96 15.75
N GLY A 185 2.14 6.60 16.37
CA GLY A 185 1.28 7.56 17.10
C GLY A 185 1.88 8.09 18.42
N SER A 186 3.05 7.60 18.83
CA SER A 186 3.72 7.94 20.09
C SER A 186 4.77 9.05 19.97
N SER A 187 4.80 9.81 18.86
CA SER A 187 5.74 10.91 18.59
C SER A 187 5.07 12.26 18.48
#